data_AF-W4KL10-F1
#
_entry.id   AF-W4KL10-F1
#
_cell.length_a   1.000
_cell.length_b   1.000
_cell.length_c   1.000
_cell.angle_alpha   90.00
_cell.angle_beta   90.00
_cell.angle_gamma   90.00
#
_symmetry.space_group_name_H-M   'P 1'
#
loop_
_entity.id
_entity.type
_entity.pdbx_description
1 polymer ?
#
loop_
_entity_poly.entity_id
_entity_poly.type
_entity_poly.pdbx_seq_one_letter_code
_entity_poly.pdbx_strand_id
1 'polypeptide(L)'
;MSEPETFNLKRRKLASGNQPITWNISSTVRGDNGGDTMDSKGYVKTSNQAQSIGKIDLPDSASIDRPENFDNRNANPLSVSDADRCLLTQELSSEASVEPCYLLNQRLWSHGDLLTRLEWAWGMEYNSLDPTSESNKIYLRRDWLKSFDSERWLLLPTPEMAKKVSAHQDSFMRNLATQSSLPSIEMIYDGAETFEYRMLSLEDVELRSFNRIDRHDSTSGRSLPSKRTAADQQSTRHYPPFYTLPPLISRAKPHFVICDAAAKLYQRWTTGPDFAAKLRPHIRLGLHVTSLQDLLRPPAFLS
;
A
#
# COMPACT_ATOMS: atom_id res chain seq x y z
N MET A 1 32.71 -36.56 8.80
CA MET A 1 32.44 -35.45 9.73
C MET A 1 32.67 -34.19 8.94
N SER A 2 31.58 -33.56 8.50
CA SER A 2 31.61 -32.42 7.59
C SER A 2 31.55 -31.14 8.42
N GLU A 3 32.48 -30.22 8.16
CA GLU A 3 32.57 -28.91 8.82
C GLU A 3 31.36 -28.03 8.47
N PRO A 4 30.87 -27.19 9.40
CA PRO A 4 29.84 -26.22 9.09
C PRO A 4 30.45 -24.98 8.43
N GLU A 5 29.90 -24.62 7.26
CA GLU A 5 30.23 -23.37 6.57
C GLU A 5 29.83 -22.16 7.44
N THR A 6 30.80 -21.29 7.69
CA THR A 6 30.63 -20.04 8.41
C THR A 6 30.26 -18.93 7.43
N PHE A 7 29.01 -18.47 7.49
CA PHE A 7 28.55 -17.29 6.76
C PHE A 7 29.16 -16.02 7.38
N ASN A 8 30.20 -15.49 6.75
CA ASN A 8 30.79 -14.20 7.11
C ASN A 8 29.96 -13.05 6.49
N LEU A 9 29.04 -12.47 7.27
CA LEU A 9 28.36 -11.24 6.88
C LEU A 9 29.29 -10.02 7.06
N LYS A 10 29.91 -9.58 5.96
CA LYS A 10 30.80 -8.40 5.94
C LYS A 10 29.97 -7.11 6.03
N ARG A 11 29.66 -6.66 7.26
CA ARG A 11 29.03 -5.35 7.51
C ARG A 11 29.98 -4.21 7.12
N ARG A 12 29.56 -3.35 6.18
CA ARG A 12 30.23 -2.06 5.90
C ARG A 12 29.74 -1.00 6.90
N LYS A 13 30.69 -0.22 7.40
CA LYS A 13 30.48 0.93 8.29
C LYS A 13 29.93 2.10 7.46
N LEU A 14 28.67 2.49 7.69
CA LEU A 14 28.05 3.67 7.08
C LEU A 14 28.25 4.88 7.99
N ALA A 15 28.55 6.04 7.41
CA ALA A 15 28.78 7.29 8.12
C ALA A 15 27.44 7.85 8.65
N SER A 16 27.43 8.21 9.93
CA SER A 16 26.26 8.69 10.67
C SER A 16 25.98 10.17 10.42
N GLY A 17 24.81 10.48 9.84
CA GLY A 17 24.22 11.81 9.81
C GLY A 17 23.06 11.91 10.81
N ASN A 18 23.30 12.48 11.99
CA ASN A 18 22.31 12.64 13.06
C ASN A 18 21.43 13.89 12.85
N GLN A 19 20.51 13.86 11.89
CA GLN A 19 19.42 14.85 11.79
C GLN A 19 18.08 14.14 12.06
N PRO A 20 17.25 14.63 13.00
CA PRO A 20 15.91 14.11 13.19
C PRO A 20 15.10 14.34 11.89
N ILE A 21 14.55 13.27 11.33
CA ILE A 21 13.70 13.34 10.13
C ILE A 21 12.44 14.12 10.50
N THR A 22 12.40 15.40 10.14
CA THR A 22 11.21 16.24 10.28
C THR A 22 10.23 15.90 9.16
N TRP A 23 9.05 15.43 9.52
CA TRP A 23 7.94 15.16 8.62
C TRP A 23 7.33 16.47 8.09
N ASN A 24 8.01 17.13 7.17
CA ASN A 24 7.49 18.33 6.50
C ASN A 24 6.50 17.90 5.41
N ILE A 25 5.24 17.74 5.80
CA ILE A 25 4.13 17.62 4.85
C ILE A 25 3.62 19.02 4.57
N SER A 26 4.04 19.60 3.45
CA SER A 26 3.41 20.82 2.92
C SER A 26 1.98 20.49 2.53
N SER A 27 1.02 20.92 3.35
CA SER A 27 -0.38 21.01 2.93
C SER A 27 -0.47 22.07 1.84
N THR A 28 -0.65 21.67 0.58
CA THR A 28 -0.97 22.60 -0.51
C THR A 28 -2.39 23.13 -0.27
N VAL A 29 -2.52 24.16 0.54
CA VAL A 29 -3.73 24.99 0.61
C VAL A 29 -3.70 25.85 -0.66
N ARG A 30 -4.40 25.37 -1.70
CA ARG A 30 -4.65 26.15 -2.90
C ARG A 30 -5.74 27.17 -2.55
N GLY A 31 -5.31 28.37 -2.17
CA GLY A 31 -6.18 29.53 -2.05
C GLY A 31 -6.76 29.86 -3.41
N ASP A 32 -8.08 29.73 -3.51
CA ASP A 32 -8.89 30.17 -4.64
C ASP A 32 -9.07 31.68 -4.50
N ASN A 33 -8.39 32.46 -5.33
CA ASN A 33 -8.65 33.87 -5.51
C ASN A 33 -8.97 34.09 -6.99
N GLY A 34 -10.26 34.32 -7.25
CA GLY A 34 -10.76 34.85 -8.51
C GLY A 34 -10.31 36.29 -8.73
N GLY A 35 -10.16 36.66 -10.00
CA GLY A 35 -9.87 38.02 -10.43
C GLY A 35 -9.51 38.11 -11.91
N ASP A 36 -10.55 38.31 -12.73
CA ASP A 36 -10.64 39.17 -13.91
C ASP A 36 -9.71 39.01 -15.13
N THR A 37 -10.39 38.71 -16.25
CA THR A 37 -10.33 39.34 -17.58
C THR A 37 -9.12 40.19 -17.96
N MET A 38 -8.41 39.79 -19.01
CA MET A 38 -8.20 40.67 -20.17
C MET A 38 -7.78 39.91 -21.44
N ASP A 39 -8.41 40.33 -22.54
CA ASP A 39 -8.09 40.02 -23.93
C ASP A 39 -6.61 40.21 -24.28
N SER A 40 -6.04 39.30 -25.07
CA SER A 40 -5.08 39.75 -26.09
C SER A 40 -4.96 38.77 -27.25
N LYS A 41 -5.39 39.25 -28.43
CA LYS A 41 -5.15 38.66 -29.75
C LYS A 41 -3.66 38.74 -30.07
N GLY A 42 -3.06 37.61 -30.45
CA GLY A 42 -1.69 37.54 -30.95
C GLY A 42 -1.58 36.55 -32.10
N TYR A 43 -1.80 37.06 -33.31
CA TYR A 43 -1.65 36.36 -34.58
C TYR A 43 -0.16 36.33 -34.95
N VAL A 44 0.47 35.14 -35.05
CA VAL A 44 1.73 34.99 -35.79
C VAL A 44 1.64 33.73 -36.64
N LYS A 45 1.74 33.98 -37.94
CA LYS A 45 1.81 33.03 -39.07
C LYS A 45 3.29 32.88 -39.44
N THR A 46 3.57 31.85 -40.25
CA THR A 46 4.82 31.55 -41.00
C THR A 46 5.74 30.52 -40.34
N SER A 47 6.42 29.60 -41.03
CA SER A 47 6.36 29.06 -42.41
C SER A 47 7.49 28.01 -42.49
N ASN A 48 7.24 26.88 -43.18
CA ASN A 48 8.21 25.96 -43.82
C ASN A 48 9.17 25.22 -42.86
N GLN A 49 9.65 24.01 -43.11
CA GLN A 49 10.19 23.48 -44.35
C GLN A 49 10.37 21.97 -44.18
N ALA A 50 10.10 21.22 -45.24
CA ALA A 50 10.29 19.79 -45.34
C ALA A 50 11.78 19.41 -45.32
N GLN A 51 12.09 18.22 -44.79
CA GLN A 51 13.20 17.41 -45.28
C GLN A 51 12.90 15.92 -45.06
N SER A 52 12.78 15.23 -46.19
CA SER A 52 12.65 13.80 -46.40
C SER A 52 14.05 13.21 -46.52
N ILE A 53 14.40 12.20 -45.72
CA ILE A 53 15.57 11.34 -45.99
C ILE A 53 15.26 9.90 -45.55
N GLY A 54 15.44 8.95 -46.48
CA GLY A 54 16.01 7.63 -46.17
C GLY A 54 15.07 6.46 -45.99
N LYS A 55 14.46 5.97 -47.09
CA LYS A 55 14.08 4.56 -47.23
C LYS A 55 15.37 3.74 -47.37
N ILE A 56 15.54 2.72 -46.52
CA ILE A 56 16.53 1.65 -46.72
C ILE A 56 15.72 0.37 -46.89
N ASP A 57 15.73 -0.16 -48.11
CA ASP A 57 15.22 -1.47 -48.44
C ASP A 57 16.25 -2.53 -47.99
N LEU A 58 15.82 -3.52 -47.23
CA LEU A 58 16.59 -4.72 -46.91
C LEU A 58 15.93 -5.95 -47.57
N PRO A 59 16.73 -6.93 -48.01
CA PRO A 59 16.29 -7.98 -48.93
C PRO A 59 15.53 -9.12 -48.26
N ASP A 60 14.59 -9.65 -49.05
CA ASP A 60 13.94 -10.94 -48.92
C ASP A 60 14.90 -12.05 -48.50
N SER A 61 14.55 -12.76 -47.43
CA SER A 61 15.12 -14.07 -47.15
C SER A 61 14.04 -15.03 -46.61
N ALA A 62 13.72 -15.98 -47.48
CA ALA A 62 13.38 -17.37 -47.21
C ALA A 62 12.34 -17.67 -46.13
N SER A 63 11.13 -17.91 -46.63
CA SER A 63 10.15 -18.89 -46.13
C SER A 63 10.80 -20.18 -45.64
N ILE A 64 10.70 -20.43 -44.34
CA ILE A 64 10.84 -21.76 -43.74
C ILE A 64 9.48 -22.12 -43.15
N ASP A 65 8.81 -23.08 -43.79
CA ASP A 65 7.62 -23.75 -43.31
C ASP A 65 7.89 -24.36 -41.94
N ARG A 66 7.22 -23.84 -40.92
CA ARG A 66 7.24 -24.37 -39.55
C ARG A 66 5.90 -25.03 -39.29
N PRO A 67 5.86 -26.32 -38.91
CA PRO A 67 4.60 -27.03 -38.70
C PRO A 67 3.82 -26.39 -37.54
N GLU A 68 2.58 -26.01 -37.83
CA GLU A 68 1.58 -25.58 -36.85
C GLU A 68 1.25 -26.75 -35.91
N ASN A 69 2.04 -26.88 -34.86
CA ASN A 69 1.67 -27.67 -33.70
C ASN A 69 0.77 -26.76 -32.86
N PHE A 70 -0.54 -26.87 -33.08
CA PHE A 70 -1.57 -26.30 -32.21
C PHE A 70 -1.50 -27.02 -30.85
N ASP A 71 -0.51 -26.61 -30.04
CA ASP A 71 -0.48 -26.89 -28.62
C ASP A 71 -1.75 -26.28 -28.04
N ASN A 72 -2.72 -27.16 -27.85
CA ASN A 72 -3.95 -26.97 -27.10
C ASN A 72 -3.54 -26.74 -25.64
N ARG A 73 -2.96 -25.57 -25.38
CA ARG A 73 -2.79 -25.04 -24.03
C ARG A 73 -4.20 -24.88 -23.52
N ASN A 74 -4.63 -25.89 -22.76
CA ASN A 74 -5.48 -25.71 -21.61
C ASN A 74 -4.87 -24.57 -20.80
N ALA A 75 -5.20 -23.33 -21.20
CA ALA A 75 -5.21 -22.21 -20.31
C ALA A 75 -6.14 -22.68 -19.20
N ASN A 76 -5.54 -23.18 -18.13
CA ASN A 76 -6.17 -23.10 -16.83
C ASN A 76 -6.81 -21.71 -16.81
N PRO A 77 -8.10 -21.58 -16.46
CA PRO A 77 -8.65 -20.30 -16.10
C PRO A 77 -7.93 -19.88 -14.82
N LEU A 78 -6.67 -19.48 -14.97
CA LEU A 78 -5.88 -18.71 -14.05
C LEU A 78 -6.79 -17.53 -13.79
N SER A 79 -7.39 -17.59 -12.60
CA SER A 79 -7.90 -16.49 -11.81
C SER A 79 -8.19 -15.30 -12.69
N VAL A 80 -9.48 -15.07 -13.01
CA VAL A 80 -9.94 -13.71 -13.35
C VAL A 80 -9.15 -12.82 -12.42
N SER A 81 -8.16 -12.09 -12.97
CA SER A 81 -7.26 -11.29 -12.17
C SER A 81 -8.19 -10.51 -11.27
N ASP A 82 -7.98 -10.56 -9.95
CA ASP A 82 -8.69 -9.70 -9.01
C ASP A 82 -8.38 -8.27 -9.41
N ALA A 83 -9.07 -7.83 -10.45
CA ALA A 83 -8.81 -6.64 -11.21
C ALA A 83 -8.90 -5.52 -10.20
N ASP A 84 -8.02 -4.52 -10.33
CA ASP A 84 -7.90 -3.36 -9.48
C ASP A 84 -9.29 -2.87 -9.01
N ARG A 85 -9.73 -3.36 -7.84
CA ARG A 85 -11.05 -3.14 -7.27
C ARG A 85 -10.90 -2.18 -6.13
N CYS A 86 -11.81 -1.23 -6.03
CA CYS A 86 -11.85 -0.38 -4.84
C CYS A 86 -12.10 -1.25 -3.59
N LEU A 87 -11.18 -1.23 -2.63
CA LEU A 87 -11.26 -2.00 -1.38
C LEU A 87 -12.58 -1.76 -0.63
N LEU A 88 -13.07 -0.51 -0.68
CA LEU A 88 -14.27 -0.07 0.03
C LEU A 88 -15.57 -0.34 -0.73
N THR A 89 -15.66 0.07 -2.00
CA THR A 89 -16.90 -0.01 -2.79
C THR A 89 -17.04 -1.30 -3.59
N GLN A 90 -15.95 -2.04 -3.78
CA GLN A 90 -15.85 -3.25 -4.61
C GLN A 90 -16.11 -3.02 -6.11
N GLU A 91 -16.18 -1.75 -6.53
CA GLU A 91 -16.25 -1.32 -7.93
C GLU A 91 -14.97 -1.69 -8.67
N LEU A 92 -15.10 -2.13 -9.92
CA LEU A 92 -13.98 -2.45 -10.80
C LEU A 92 -13.33 -1.17 -11.35
N SER A 93 -12.03 -1.22 -11.67
CA SER A 93 -11.33 -0.16 -12.41
C SER A 93 -11.95 0.15 -13.79
N SER A 94 -12.69 -0.79 -14.38
CA SER A 94 -13.46 -0.57 -15.61
C SER A 94 -14.76 0.22 -15.40
N GLU A 95 -15.27 0.24 -14.17
CA GLU A 95 -16.56 0.86 -13.81
C GLU A 95 -16.36 2.21 -13.11
N ALA A 96 -15.25 2.35 -12.36
CA ALA A 96 -14.91 3.55 -11.61
C ALA A 96 -13.43 3.89 -11.74
N SER A 97 -13.07 5.16 -11.49
CA SER A 97 -11.68 5.60 -11.37
C SER A 97 -11.07 5.07 -10.07
N VAL A 98 -10.58 3.83 -10.15
CA VAL A 98 -9.85 3.13 -9.09
C VAL A 98 -8.36 3.29 -9.35
N GLU A 99 -7.63 3.74 -8.34
CA GLU A 99 -6.19 4.02 -8.41
C GLU A 99 -5.46 3.26 -7.27
N PRO A 100 -4.20 2.84 -7.48
CA PRO A 100 -3.41 2.22 -6.43
C PRO A 100 -3.01 3.27 -5.37
N CYS A 101 -3.15 2.88 -4.11
CA CYS A 101 -2.75 3.62 -2.93
C CYS A 101 -1.64 2.84 -2.22
N TYR A 102 -0.48 3.48 -2.03
CA TYR A 102 0.65 2.87 -1.35
C TYR A 102 0.60 3.20 0.14
N LEU A 103 0.58 2.17 0.98
CA LEU A 103 0.50 2.33 2.44
C LEU A 103 1.79 2.95 2.98
N LEU A 104 2.94 2.44 2.54
CA LEU A 104 4.21 3.14 2.72
C LEU A 104 4.34 4.22 1.66
N ASN A 105 4.18 5.48 2.08
CA ASN A 105 4.20 6.66 1.22
C ASN A 105 5.44 6.68 0.29
N GLN A 106 5.22 6.94 -1.00
CA GLN A 106 6.29 6.96 -2.02
C GLN A 106 7.44 7.92 -1.70
N ARG A 107 7.17 9.03 -1.00
CA ARG A 107 8.22 9.98 -0.57
C ARG A 107 9.23 9.34 0.38
N LEU A 108 8.82 8.29 1.09
CA LEU A 108 9.68 7.54 2.01
C LEU A 108 10.60 6.57 1.27
N TRP A 109 10.27 6.22 0.03
CA TRP A 109 11.09 5.30 -0.75
C TRP A 109 12.41 5.93 -1.18
N SER A 110 12.40 7.24 -1.42
CA SER A 110 13.61 8.01 -1.76
C SER A 110 14.62 8.06 -0.60
N HIS A 111 14.19 7.73 0.63
CA HIS A 111 15.03 7.72 1.81
C HIS A 111 15.49 6.28 2.09
N GLY A 112 16.55 5.84 1.40
CA GLY A 112 17.09 4.47 1.52
C GLY A 112 17.32 4.04 2.98
N ASP A 113 17.80 4.96 3.83
CA ASP A 113 18.01 4.70 5.27
C ASP A 113 16.73 4.28 6.00
N LEU A 114 15.57 4.82 5.62
CA LEU A 114 14.30 4.47 6.24
C LEU A 114 13.86 3.07 5.81
N LEU A 115 14.00 2.72 4.52
CA LEU A 115 13.70 1.37 4.05
C LEU A 115 14.60 0.33 4.74
N THR A 116 15.89 0.60 4.85
CA THR A 116 16.82 -0.27 5.59
C THR A 116 16.44 -0.41 7.07
N ARG A 117 15.96 0.65 7.72
CA ARG A 117 15.46 0.57 9.10
C ARG A 117 14.19 -0.27 9.21
N LEU A 118 13.26 -0.14 8.26
CA LEU A 118 12.04 -0.94 8.22
C LEU A 118 12.37 -2.43 7.98
N GLU A 119 13.25 -2.73 7.03
CA GLU A 119 13.75 -4.10 6.80
C GLU A 119 14.33 -4.69 8.07
N TRP A 120 15.21 -3.95 8.73
CA TRP A 120 15.83 -4.39 9.98
C TRP A 120 14.77 -4.61 11.07
N ALA A 121 13.87 -3.65 11.27
CA ALA A 121 12.79 -3.71 12.25
C ALA A 121 11.82 -4.87 12.03
N TRP A 122 11.68 -5.33 10.78
CA TRP A 122 10.84 -6.46 10.40
C TRP A 122 11.62 -7.78 10.29
N GLY A 123 12.91 -7.79 10.65
CA GLY A 123 13.75 -8.99 10.54
C GLY A 123 13.91 -9.48 9.09
N MET A 124 13.78 -8.59 8.12
CA MET A 124 13.96 -8.88 6.70
C MET A 124 15.44 -8.78 6.31
N GLU A 125 15.79 -9.42 5.18
CA GLU A 125 17.12 -9.27 4.60
C GLU A 125 17.34 -7.85 4.07
N TYR A 126 18.59 -7.40 4.05
CA TYR A 126 18.94 -6.08 3.53
C TYR A 126 18.57 -5.96 2.05
N ASN A 127 17.90 -4.86 1.68
CA ASN A 127 17.45 -4.58 0.32
C ASN A 127 16.52 -5.67 -0.26
N SER A 128 15.70 -6.28 0.59
CA SER A 128 14.67 -7.27 0.21
C SER A 128 13.26 -6.68 0.25
N LEU A 129 13.07 -5.52 0.88
CA LEU A 129 11.79 -4.82 0.91
C LEU A 129 11.52 -4.17 -0.44
N ASP A 130 10.52 -4.68 -1.15
CA ASP A 130 10.00 -4.06 -2.36
C ASP A 130 8.77 -3.19 -2.03
N PRO A 131 8.91 -1.86 -1.96
CA PRO A 131 7.79 -0.97 -1.69
C PRO A 131 6.82 -0.85 -2.87
N THR A 132 7.18 -1.33 -4.06
CA THR A 132 6.32 -1.35 -5.25
C THR A 132 5.49 -2.63 -5.37
N SER A 133 5.68 -3.59 -4.46
CA SER A 133 4.94 -4.85 -4.44
C SER A 133 3.46 -4.69 -4.10
N GLU A 134 2.64 -5.67 -4.48
CA GLU A 134 1.22 -5.72 -4.09
C GLU A 134 1.02 -5.80 -2.57
N SER A 135 2.04 -6.23 -1.82
CA SER A 135 2.00 -6.26 -0.36
C SER A 135 1.94 -4.86 0.28
N ASN A 136 2.29 -3.81 -0.46
CA ASN A 136 2.23 -2.43 -0.01
C ASN A 136 1.09 -1.62 -0.67
N LYS A 137 0.23 -2.27 -1.47
CA LYS A 137 -0.83 -1.60 -2.24
C LYS A 137 -2.21 -1.97 -1.74
N ILE A 138 -3.08 -0.97 -1.72
CA ILE A 138 -4.54 -1.14 -1.75
C ILE A 138 -5.08 -0.36 -2.93
N TYR A 139 -6.23 -0.74 -3.46
CA TYR A 139 -6.86 -0.03 -4.56
C TYR A 139 -8.06 0.73 -4.03
N LEU A 140 -8.16 2.02 -4.36
CA LEU A 140 -9.23 2.89 -3.86
C LEU A 140 -9.81 3.71 -5.00
N ARG A 141 -11.12 3.97 -4.95
CA ARG A 141 -11.74 4.98 -5.82
C ARG A 141 -11.15 6.36 -5.50
N ARG A 142 -11.02 7.21 -6.51
CA ARG A 142 -10.36 8.53 -6.42
C ARG A 142 -10.83 9.43 -5.27
N ASP A 143 -12.12 9.44 -4.94
CA ASP A 143 -12.67 10.20 -3.80
C ASP A 143 -12.22 9.63 -2.44
N TRP A 144 -12.19 8.30 -2.32
CA TRP A 144 -11.72 7.60 -1.14
C TRP A 144 -10.20 7.68 -0.97
N LEU A 145 -9.46 7.62 -2.08
CA LEU A 145 -8.02 7.86 -2.10
C LEU A 145 -7.69 9.24 -1.54
N LYS A 146 -8.34 10.30 -2.06
CA LYS A 146 -8.17 11.67 -1.55
C LYS A 146 -8.49 11.77 -0.05
N SER A 147 -9.54 11.08 0.41
CA SER A 147 -9.91 11.04 1.83
C SER A 147 -8.88 10.31 2.70
N PHE A 148 -8.29 9.23 2.19
CA PHE A 148 -7.24 8.46 2.85
C PHE A 148 -5.93 9.26 2.95
N ASP A 149 -5.53 9.92 1.86
CA ASP A 149 -4.35 10.80 1.80
C ASP A 149 -4.50 12.05 2.67
N SER A 150 -5.74 12.51 2.87
CA SER A 150 -6.06 13.60 3.80
C SER A 150 -6.20 13.12 5.26
N GLU A 151 -5.78 11.88 5.55
CA GLU A 151 -5.72 11.30 6.89
C GLU A 151 -7.06 11.30 7.64
N ARG A 152 -8.19 11.24 6.92
CA ARG A 152 -9.53 11.25 7.53
C ARG A 152 -9.94 9.91 8.13
N TRP A 153 -9.27 8.85 7.70
CA TRP A 153 -9.47 7.50 8.15
C TRP A 153 -8.20 6.68 7.94
N LEU A 154 -8.11 5.53 8.61
CA LEU A 154 -7.04 4.57 8.46
C LEU A 154 -7.58 3.14 8.41
N LEU A 155 -6.74 2.20 8.00
CA LEU A 155 -7.00 0.77 8.11
C LEU A 155 -6.33 0.22 9.36
N LEU A 156 -6.99 -0.71 10.03
CA LEU A 156 -6.42 -1.49 11.12
C LEU A 156 -6.54 -2.97 10.78
N PRO A 157 -5.47 -3.77 10.97
CA PRO A 157 -5.61 -5.22 10.92
C PRO A 157 -6.51 -5.71 12.05
N THR A 158 -6.90 -6.98 11.99
CA THR A 158 -7.60 -7.61 13.12
C THR A 158 -6.78 -7.51 14.41
N PRO A 159 -7.44 -7.43 15.59
CA PRO A 159 -6.72 -7.36 16.87
C PRO A 159 -5.76 -8.54 17.08
N GLU A 160 -6.10 -9.73 16.57
CA GLU A 160 -5.27 -10.93 16.64
C GLU A 160 -3.98 -10.74 15.82
N MET A 161 -4.10 -10.21 14.60
CA MET A 161 -2.96 -9.96 13.73
C MET A 161 -2.09 -8.82 14.27
N ALA A 162 -2.69 -7.74 14.81
CA ALA A 162 -1.96 -6.67 15.48
C ALA A 162 -1.12 -7.21 16.66
N LYS A 163 -1.70 -8.09 17.48
CA LYS A 163 -1.00 -8.76 18.59
C LYS A 163 0.15 -9.64 18.10
N LYS A 164 -0.03 -10.40 17.01
CA LYS A 164 1.05 -11.20 16.40
C LYS A 164 2.23 -10.31 15.98
N VAL A 165 1.96 -9.20 15.30
CA VAL A 165 2.99 -8.24 14.86
C VAL A 165 3.69 -7.60 16.06
N SER A 166 2.95 -7.20 17.09
CA SER A 166 3.53 -6.65 18.32
C SER A 166 4.41 -7.67 19.04
N ALA A 167 3.94 -8.91 19.19
CA ALA A 167 4.70 -9.97 19.84
C ALA A 167 5.97 -10.34 19.07
N HIS A 168 5.94 -10.26 17.73
CA HIS A 168 7.12 -10.41 16.89
C HIS A 168 8.14 -9.31 17.16
N GLN A 169 7.70 -8.04 17.22
CA GLN A 169 8.58 -6.91 17.56
C GLN A 169 9.17 -7.04 18.97
N ASP A 170 8.38 -7.43 19.97
CA ASP A 170 8.87 -7.64 21.34
C ASP A 170 9.88 -8.79 21.41
N SER A 171 9.64 -9.86 20.66
CA SER A 171 10.59 -10.99 20.52
C SER A 171 11.88 -10.54 19.84
N PHE A 172 11.76 -9.79 18.75
CA PHE A 172 12.89 -9.22 18.01
C PHE A 172 13.76 -8.35 18.92
N MET A 173 13.17 -7.42 19.67
CA MET A 173 13.89 -6.53 20.58
C MET A 173 14.59 -7.29 21.71
N ARG A 174 13.99 -8.37 22.23
CA ARG A 174 14.63 -9.22 23.25
C ARG A 174 15.78 -10.05 22.68
N ASN A 175 15.60 -10.63 21.50
CA ASN A 175 16.61 -11.48 20.86
C ASN A 175 17.79 -10.69 20.28
N LEU A 176 17.63 -9.38 20.10
CA LEU A 176 18.72 -8.50 19.70
C LEU A 176 19.93 -8.60 20.65
N ALA A 177 19.68 -8.80 21.95
CA ALA A 177 20.73 -8.95 22.95
C ALA A 177 21.46 -10.29 22.85
N THR A 178 20.83 -11.33 22.30
CA THR A 178 21.34 -12.71 22.31
C THR A 178 21.99 -13.14 20.98
N GLN A 179 22.06 -12.26 19.98
CA GLN A 179 22.67 -12.49 18.66
C GLN A 179 22.15 -13.75 17.91
N SER A 180 20.98 -14.26 18.26
CA SER A 180 20.34 -15.35 17.53
C SER A 180 19.80 -14.84 16.18
N SER A 181 19.72 -15.72 15.17
CA SER A 181 19.03 -15.41 13.93
C SER A 181 17.61 -14.92 14.21
N LEU A 182 17.27 -13.75 13.67
CA LEU A 182 15.98 -13.11 13.91
C LEU A 182 14.97 -13.66 12.89
N PRO A 183 13.80 -14.15 13.32
CA PRO A 183 12.78 -14.63 12.41
C PRO A 183 12.23 -13.46 11.59
N SER A 184 12.09 -13.65 10.28
CA SER A 184 11.43 -12.68 9.40
C SER A 184 9.97 -12.48 9.80
N ILE A 185 9.47 -11.24 9.69
CA ILE A 185 8.07 -10.93 9.95
C ILE A 185 7.12 -11.80 9.12
N GLU A 186 7.54 -12.25 7.94
CA GLU A 186 6.75 -13.10 7.04
C GLU A 186 6.34 -14.43 7.69
N MET A 187 7.13 -14.93 8.65
CA MET A 187 6.83 -16.18 9.34
C MET A 187 5.55 -16.11 10.18
N ILE A 188 5.13 -14.93 10.64
CA ILE A 188 3.93 -14.80 11.50
C ILE A 188 2.62 -14.85 10.70
N TYR A 189 2.73 -14.74 9.37
CA TYR A 189 1.59 -14.78 8.46
C TYR A 189 1.19 -16.20 8.08
N ASP A 190 1.98 -17.22 8.44
CA ASP A 190 1.66 -18.63 8.20
C ASP A 190 1.36 -18.93 6.71
N GLY A 191 2.01 -18.19 5.79
CA GLY A 191 1.78 -18.28 4.34
C GLY A 191 0.50 -17.62 3.83
N ALA A 192 -0.21 -16.86 4.66
CA ALA A 192 -1.42 -16.15 4.24
C ALA A 192 -1.12 -15.07 3.19
N GLU A 193 -1.89 -15.08 2.09
CA GLU A 193 -1.77 -14.10 1.01
C GLU A 193 -2.72 -12.90 1.14
N THR A 194 -3.76 -13.03 1.97
CA THR A 194 -4.77 -12.00 2.20
C THR A 194 -5.03 -11.83 3.69
N PHE A 195 -5.45 -10.63 4.05
CA PHE A 195 -5.62 -10.21 5.43
C PHE A 195 -6.90 -9.40 5.57
N GLU A 196 -7.51 -9.50 6.74
CA GLU A 196 -8.71 -8.76 7.08
C GLU A 196 -8.36 -7.44 7.78
N TYR A 197 -9.08 -6.40 7.37
CA TYR A 197 -8.91 -5.05 7.87
C TYR A 197 -10.24 -4.44 8.28
N ARG A 198 -10.17 -3.48 9.21
CA ARG A 198 -11.28 -2.61 9.58
C ARG A 198 -10.92 -1.16 9.28
N MET A 199 -11.88 -0.43 8.77
CA MET A 199 -11.77 1.00 8.56
C MET A 199 -12.06 1.73 9.89
N LEU A 200 -11.19 2.64 10.28
CA LEU A 200 -11.39 3.53 11.42
C LEU A 200 -11.41 4.99 10.95
N SER A 201 -12.53 5.67 11.20
CA SER A 201 -12.62 7.13 11.00
C SER A 201 -11.82 7.85 12.08
N LEU A 202 -11.02 8.84 11.70
CA LEU A 202 -10.18 9.61 12.62
C LEU A 202 -10.76 10.98 12.97
N GLU A 203 -11.64 11.52 12.13
CA GLU A 203 -12.18 12.86 12.23
C GLU A 203 -13.65 12.83 12.67
N ASP A 204 -14.06 13.82 13.46
CA ASP A 204 -15.48 14.09 13.72
C ASP A 204 -16.20 14.67 12.49
N VAL A 205 -15.44 14.95 11.42
CA VAL A 205 -16.00 15.31 10.11
C VAL A 205 -16.63 14.07 9.51
N GLU A 206 -17.95 14.11 9.37
CA GLU A 206 -18.75 13.02 8.82
C GLU A 206 -18.19 12.56 7.46
N LEU A 207 -17.58 11.38 7.46
CA LEU A 207 -17.27 10.67 6.22
C LEU A 207 -18.58 10.43 5.45
N ARG A 208 -18.54 10.49 4.13
CA ARG A 208 -19.76 10.26 3.35
C ARG A 208 -20.14 8.79 3.38
N SER A 209 -21.44 8.51 3.52
CA SER A 209 -21.98 7.17 3.27
C SER A 209 -21.66 6.73 1.84
N PHE A 210 -21.47 5.43 1.61
CA PHE A 210 -21.24 4.88 0.28
C PHE A 210 -21.95 3.55 0.07
N ASN A 211 -22.18 3.20 -1.19
CA ASN A 211 -22.67 1.87 -1.57
C ASN A 211 -21.47 0.95 -1.80
N ARG A 212 -21.54 -0.25 -1.23
CA ARG A 212 -20.60 -1.35 -1.48
C ARG A 212 -21.33 -2.42 -2.27
N ILE A 213 -20.72 -2.91 -3.33
CA ILE A 213 -21.26 -4.02 -4.11
C ILE A 213 -21.06 -5.30 -3.30
N ASP A 214 -22.17 -5.97 -2.95
CA ASP A 214 -22.14 -7.23 -2.23
C ASP A 214 -21.92 -8.35 -3.24
N ARG A 215 -20.68 -8.83 -3.31
CA ARG A 215 -20.38 -10.02 -4.09
C ARG A 215 -20.58 -11.24 -3.21
N HIS A 216 -21.56 -12.05 -3.57
CA HIS A 216 -21.58 -13.43 -3.12
C HIS A 216 -20.35 -14.12 -3.72
N ASP A 217 -19.40 -14.48 -2.86
CA ASP A 217 -18.34 -15.45 -3.14
C ASP A 217 -19.04 -16.74 -3.58
N SER A 218 -19.28 -16.84 -4.88
CA SER A 218 -19.99 -17.95 -5.49
C SER A 218 -18.97 -19.08 -5.66
N THR A 219 -18.34 -19.48 -4.55
CA THR A 219 -17.42 -20.61 -4.46
C THR A 219 -18.20 -21.94 -4.51
N SER A 220 -19.52 -21.89 -4.37
CA SER A 220 -20.40 -23.05 -4.52
C SER A 220 -20.72 -23.33 -6.00
N GLY A 221 -19.83 -24.09 -6.65
CA GLY A 221 -20.21 -25.13 -7.61
C GLY A 221 -20.94 -24.72 -8.91
N ARG A 222 -20.16 -24.61 -9.99
CA ARG A 222 -20.48 -25.15 -11.33
C ARG A 222 -21.75 -24.64 -12.05
N SER A 223 -22.36 -23.54 -11.65
CA SER A 223 -23.32 -22.86 -12.52
C SER A 223 -22.58 -22.04 -13.57
N LEU A 224 -22.87 -22.27 -14.85
CA LEU A 224 -22.32 -21.50 -15.99
C LEU A 224 -22.39 -19.98 -15.72
N PRO A 225 -21.46 -19.19 -16.28
CA PRO A 225 -21.46 -17.73 -16.16
C PRO A 225 -22.70 -17.18 -16.87
N SER A 226 -23.83 -17.15 -16.17
CA SER A 226 -24.98 -16.37 -16.58
C SER A 226 -24.51 -14.91 -16.57
N LYS A 227 -24.62 -14.24 -17.73
CA LYS A 227 -24.32 -12.81 -17.88
C LYS A 227 -25.17 -12.04 -16.86
N ARG A 228 -24.62 -11.75 -15.68
CA ARG A 228 -25.28 -10.89 -14.70
C ARG A 228 -25.41 -9.52 -15.34
N THR A 229 -26.63 -9.01 -15.41
CA THR A 229 -26.85 -7.65 -15.88
C THR A 229 -26.45 -6.68 -14.77
N ALA A 230 -26.10 -5.44 -15.11
CA ALA A 230 -25.79 -4.41 -14.11
C ALA A 230 -26.94 -4.19 -13.11
N ALA A 231 -28.17 -4.54 -13.48
CA ALA A 231 -29.34 -4.48 -12.62
C ALA A 231 -29.36 -5.52 -11.48
N ASP A 232 -28.56 -6.59 -11.59
CA ASP A 232 -28.53 -7.69 -10.61
C ASP A 232 -27.47 -7.48 -9.51
N GLN A 233 -26.68 -6.41 -9.57
CA GLN A 233 -25.68 -6.13 -8.55
C GLN A 233 -26.35 -5.57 -7.29
N GLN A 234 -26.50 -6.42 -6.27
CA GLN A 234 -26.89 -5.98 -4.94
C GLN A 234 -25.80 -5.05 -4.37
N SER A 235 -26.22 -3.89 -3.89
CA SER A 235 -25.33 -2.96 -3.18
C SER A 235 -25.93 -2.58 -1.85
N THR A 236 -25.11 -2.63 -0.80
CA THR A 236 -25.48 -2.21 0.54
C THR A 236 -24.88 -0.85 0.83
N ARG A 237 -25.71 0.07 1.33
CA ARG A 237 -25.27 1.40 1.76
C ARG A 237 -24.73 1.34 3.19
N HIS A 238 -23.51 1.82 3.39
CA HIS A 238 -22.87 1.90 4.71
C HIS A 238 -22.74 3.35 5.17
N TYR A 239 -22.92 3.57 6.47
CA TYR A 239 -22.90 4.89 7.11
C TYR A 239 -21.81 4.98 8.18
N PRO A 240 -21.20 6.15 8.40
CA PRO A 240 -20.29 6.36 9.52
C PRO A 240 -20.94 6.01 10.87
N PRO A 241 -20.15 5.53 11.84
CA PRO A 241 -18.71 5.26 11.78
C PRO A 241 -18.40 3.87 11.19
N PHE A 242 -19.27 3.35 10.32
CA PHE A 242 -19.09 2.15 9.51
C PHE A 242 -19.06 0.84 10.30
N TYR A 243 -19.77 0.76 11.43
CA TYR A 243 -19.92 -0.50 12.19
C TYR A 243 -20.57 -1.64 11.38
N THR A 244 -21.35 -1.30 10.36
CA THR A 244 -22.00 -2.25 9.45
C THR A 244 -21.15 -2.66 8.26
N LEU A 245 -19.99 -2.03 8.05
CA LEU A 245 -19.10 -2.36 6.94
C LEU A 245 -18.46 -3.72 7.23
N PRO A 246 -18.57 -4.70 6.31
CA PRO A 246 -17.92 -6.00 6.49
C PRO A 246 -16.39 -5.83 6.54
N PRO A 247 -15.67 -6.84 7.08
CA PRO A 247 -14.22 -6.88 7.02
C PRO A 247 -13.71 -6.64 5.59
N LEU A 248 -12.68 -5.82 5.47
CA LEU A 248 -12.04 -5.49 4.21
C LEU A 248 -10.91 -6.48 3.96
N ILE A 249 -10.99 -7.24 2.88
CA ILE A 249 -9.98 -8.23 2.52
C ILE A 249 -9.00 -7.60 1.54
N SER A 250 -7.70 -7.66 1.84
CA SER A 250 -6.64 -7.14 0.97
C SER A 250 -5.37 -7.98 1.04
N ARG A 251 -4.57 -7.95 -0.03
CA ARG A 251 -3.23 -8.55 -0.11
C ARG A 251 -2.14 -7.69 0.52
N ALA A 252 -2.46 -6.44 0.87
CA ALA A 252 -1.56 -5.60 1.64
C ALA A 252 -1.15 -6.34 2.92
N LYS A 253 0.13 -6.32 3.29
CA LYS A 253 0.60 -7.00 4.50
C LYS A 253 0.35 -6.13 5.75
N PRO A 254 0.02 -6.75 6.90
CA PRO A 254 -0.34 -6.03 8.11
C PRO A 254 0.71 -5.03 8.61
N HIS A 255 2.01 -5.30 8.42
CA HIS A 255 3.06 -4.40 8.89
C HIS A 255 3.10 -3.06 8.13
N PHE A 256 2.77 -3.05 6.83
CA PHE A 256 2.61 -1.80 6.07
C PHE A 256 1.41 -1.00 6.56
N VAL A 257 0.28 -1.68 6.79
CA VAL A 257 -0.95 -1.03 7.32
C VAL A 257 -0.70 -0.44 8.70
N ILE A 258 -0.01 -1.16 9.59
CA ILE A 258 0.36 -0.66 10.91
C ILE A 258 1.29 0.55 10.80
N CYS A 259 2.27 0.53 9.89
CA CYS A 259 3.18 1.65 9.67
C CYS A 259 2.44 2.90 9.18
N ASP A 260 1.53 2.78 8.21
CA ASP A 260 0.68 3.88 7.74
C ASP A 260 -0.21 4.43 8.86
N ALA A 261 -0.91 3.54 9.58
CA ALA A 261 -1.78 3.91 10.69
C ALA A 261 -1.02 4.65 11.79
N ALA A 262 0.19 4.17 12.13
CA ALA A 262 1.07 4.80 13.11
C ALA A 262 1.46 6.23 12.70
N ALA A 263 1.85 6.43 11.43
CA ALA A 263 2.24 7.74 10.91
C ALA A 263 1.09 8.75 11.02
N LYS A 264 -0.12 8.35 10.58
CA LYS A 264 -1.33 9.19 10.66
C LYS A 264 -1.71 9.55 12.09
N LEU A 265 -1.65 8.57 13.00
CA LEU A 265 -1.94 8.81 14.42
C LEU A 265 -0.90 9.74 15.06
N TYR A 266 0.38 9.56 14.73
CA TYR A 266 1.46 10.41 15.22
C TYR A 266 1.29 11.85 14.75
N GLN A 267 1.00 12.07 13.48
CA GLN A 267 0.77 13.40 12.92
C GLN A 267 -0.41 14.12 13.57
N ARG A 268 -1.51 13.40 13.84
CA ARG A 268 -2.64 13.98 14.57
C ARG A 268 -2.31 14.32 16.01
N TRP A 269 -1.49 13.51 16.67
CA TRP A 269 -1.03 13.81 18.02
C TRP A 269 -0.18 15.10 18.00
N THR A 270 0.78 15.22 17.08
CA THR A 270 1.67 16.38 17.07
C THR A 270 0.99 17.68 16.62
N THR A 271 -0.07 17.62 15.84
CA THR A 271 -0.76 18.81 15.30
C THR A 271 -2.00 19.25 16.11
N GLY A 272 -2.59 18.39 16.94
CA GLY A 272 -3.86 18.66 17.62
C GLY A 272 -3.77 18.79 19.15
N PRO A 273 -4.14 19.94 19.76
CA PRO A 273 -4.12 20.10 21.22
C PRO A 273 -5.11 19.19 21.98
N ASP A 274 -6.19 18.72 21.33
CA ASP A 274 -7.27 17.94 21.97
C ASP A 274 -7.26 16.43 21.68
N PHE A 275 -6.37 15.94 20.80
CA PHE A 275 -6.46 14.56 20.32
C PHE A 275 -6.09 13.51 21.38
N ALA A 276 -5.14 13.85 22.26
CA ALA A 276 -4.72 12.97 23.36
C ALA A 276 -5.85 12.67 24.37
N ALA A 277 -6.86 13.54 24.48
CA ALA A 277 -8.03 13.32 25.34
C ALA A 277 -9.05 12.34 24.71
N LYS A 278 -9.23 12.40 23.37
CA LYS A 278 -10.24 11.59 22.64
C LYS A 278 -9.83 10.14 22.39
N LEU A 279 -8.53 9.84 22.33
CA LEU A 279 -8.03 8.48 22.04
C LEU A 279 -8.03 7.52 23.24
N ARG A 280 -8.09 8.05 24.48
CA ARG A 280 -8.04 7.24 25.71
C ARG A 280 -9.05 6.08 25.79
N PRO A 281 -10.29 6.18 25.26
CA PRO A 281 -11.23 5.05 25.29
C PRO A 281 -10.87 3.93 24.30
N HIS A 282 -10.24 4.28 23.16
CA HIS A 282 -10.01 3.35 22.05
C HIS A 282 -8.65 2.64 22.10
N ILE A 283 -7.65 3.23 22.76
CA ILE A 283 -6.29 2.66 22.90
C ILE A 283 -6.21 1.47 23.88
N ARG A 284 -7.29 1.14 24.60
CA ARG A 284 -7.37 -0.12 25.38
C ARG A 284 -7.22 -1.39 24.51
N LEU A 285 -7.18 -1.26 23.18
CA LEU A 285 -6.88 -2.35 22.24
C LEU A 285 -5.38 -2.71 22.11
N GLY A 286 -4.48 -2.17 22.94
CA GLY A 286 -3.13 -2.73 23.14
C GLY A 286 -2.06 -2.27 22.16
N LEU A 287 -2.31 -1.24 21.34
CA LEU A 287 -1.28 -0.58 20.54
C LEU A 287 -0.55 0.47 21.38
N HIS A 288 0.55 0.07 22.03
CA HIS A 288 1.46 1.01 22.67
C HIS A 288 2.21 1.81 21.58
N VAL A 289 1.70 2.99 21.21
CA VAL A 289 2.28 3.91 20.21
C VAL A 289 3.74 4.29 20.53
N THR A 290 4.16 4.17 21.80
CA THR A 290 5.55 4.38 22.23
C THR A 290 6.55 3.45 21.52
N SER A 291 6.17 2.21 21.22
CA SER A 291 7.05 1.22 20.56
C SER A 291 7.45 1.64 19.14
N LEU A 292 6.56 2.29 18.39
CA LEU A 292 6.83 2.73 17.02
C LEU A 292 7.82 3.89 16.94
N GLN A 293 7.89 4.75 17.96
CA GLN A 293 8.95 5.77 18.05
C GLN A 293 10.31 5.13 18.34
N ASP A 294 10.34 4.06 19.13
CA ASP A 294 11.56 3.31 19.42
C ASP A 294 12.02 2.46 18.22
N LEU A 295 11.09 1.98 17.38
CA LEU A 295 11.38 1.35 16.08
C LEU A 295 12.05 2.30 15.08
N LEU A 296 11.81 3.61 15.19
CA LEU A 296 12.41 4.63 14.32
C LEU A 296 13.67 5.27 14.91
N ARG A 297 13.95 5.06 16.20
CA ARG A 297 15.23 5.46 16.80
C ARG A 297 16.33 4.52 16.30
N PRO A 298 17.46 5.05 15.79
CA PRO A 298 18.59 4.20 15.48
C PRO A 298 19.07 3.51 16.77
N PRO A 299 19.39 2.19 16.72
CA PRO A 299 20.03 1.55 17.85
C PRO A 299 21.34 2.28 18.14
N ALA A 300 21.55 2.68 19.40
CA ALA A 300 22.74 3.42 19.85
C ALA A 300 24.06 2.65 19.64
N PHE A 301 24.01 1.41 19.15
CA PHE A 301 25.15 0.52 18.91
C PHE A 301 25.83 0.70 17.54
N LEU A 302 25.49 1.75 16.78
CA LEU A 302 26.14 2.08 15.51
C LEU A 302 27.01 3.35 15.55
N SER A 303 27.24 3.94 16.73
CA SER A 303 28.27 4.97 16.94
C SER A 303 29.63 4.35 17.23
#